data_AF-A0A2N0RST2-F1
#
_entry.id   AF-A0A2N0RST2-F1
#
_cell.length_a   1.000
_cell.length_b   1.000
_cell.length_c   1.000
_cell.angle_alpha   90.00
_cell.angle_beta   90.00
_cell.angle_gamma   90.00
#
_symmetry.space_group_name_H-M   'P 1'
#
loop_
_entity.id
_entity.type
_entity.pdbx_description
1 polymer ?
#
loop_
_entity_poly.entity_id
_entity_poly.type
_entity_poly.pdbx_seq_one_letter_code
_entity_poly.pdbx_strand_id
1 'polypeptide(L)'
;MQKPVTQEELDFVACESDRFESEKIKWRNELIQQTLEQREREHEHDILLAREEVKKRYEEAERMREEKYKQWQKFCEKINLQYEKERLRRQKDFQVEQAKWSQEAENYDRRLQAKKQEEINRQLAEDEKKRQALAAIKAQKEAAAAEKKKKEEEAIKAAEEKKVAKENEKIEAEKKALNKLASDEALKEEERYRQYLKLINDNIAKDPQLKQASLDSRKNITLALNTLTNDRTKIIDIASRLDRMFKTAQNNQRLYYFLLNYTAKGIVKHAEVDVLSNEAAAFPFAHVSVLVSTEHSDFMEKFMMARFVKKCPYVLPRYYARLSVGIKILMILGNKWATNKMKKKTHISKGYRINPYSMDHAWIWLARLLNLPPQKITPFLLYTFLKVAGAQVVQVYKGQATKILYVIFKAYVHQPPPEIKALLTSSPAAMSRLKTFLEDASRKGFIEPEGSVPK
;
A
#
# COMPACT_ATOMS: atom_id res chain seq x y z
N MET A 1 -100.15 -38.64 46.93
CA MET A 1 -99.80 -39.01 45.55
C MET A 1 -99.32 -37.74 44.85
N GLN A 2 -98.03 -37.63 44.54
CA GLN A 2 -97.51 -36.53 43.74
C GLN A 2 -97.98 -36.71 42.29
N LYS A 3 -98.47 -35.64 41.65
CA LYS A 3 -98.92 -35.67 40.26
C LYS A 3 -97.76 -36.11 39.36
N PRO A 4 -98.00 -36.97 38.35
CA PRO A 4 -96.96 -37.33 37.38
C PRO A 4 -96.56 -36.07 36.61
N VAL A 5 -95.25 -35.79 36.58
CA VAL A 5 -94.64 -34.70 35.79
C VAL A 5 -94.99 -34.92 34.32
N THR A 6 -95.49 -33.88 33.65
CA THR A 6 -95.85 -33.98 32.23
C THR A 6 -94.61 -33.82 31.35
N GLN A 7 -94.61 -34.43 30.16
CA GLN A 7 -93.50 -34.30 29.21
C GLN A 7 -93.22 -32.83 28.85
N GLU A 8 -94.27 -31.99 28.82
CA GLU A 8 -94.17 -30.55 28.57
C GLU A 8 -93.38 -29.81 29.66
N GLU A 9 -93.51 -30.22 30.93
CA GLU A 9 -92.73 -29.65 32.04
C GLU A 9 -91.24 -30.04 31.95
N LEU A 10 -90.94 -31.26 31.52
CA LEU A 10 -89.57 -31.74 31.29
C LEU A 10 -88.91 -31.00 30.11
N ASP A 11 -89.64 -30.80 29.01
CA ASP A 11 -89.15 -30.09 27.82
C ASP A 11 -88.93 -28.59 28.11
N PHE A 12 -89.78 -27.98 28.95
CA PHE A 12 -89.61 -26.60 29.41
C PHE A 12 -88.34 -26.43 30.26
N VAL A 13 -88.10 -27.32 31.23
CA VAL A 13 -86.89 -27.31 32.06
C VAL A 13 -85.62 -27.52 31.23
N ALA A 14 -85.67 -28.40 30.23
CA ALA A 14 -84.55 -28.59 29.29
C ALA A 14 -84.26 -27.31 28.50
N CYS A 15 -85.29 -26.66 27.94
CA CYS A 15 -85.15 -25.43 27.18
C CYS A 15 -84.63 -24.25 28.03
N GLU A 16 -85.09 -24.12 29.28
CA GLU A 16 -84.55 -23.11 30.21
C GLU A 16 -83.09 -23.41 30.61
N SER A 17 -82.73 -24.69 30.76
CA SER A 17 -81.34 -25.08 31.05
C SER A 17 -80.39 -24.78 29.89
N ASP A 18 -80.82 -25.02 28.65
CA ASP A 18 -80.06 -24.68 27.44
C ASP A 18 -79.93 -23.17 27.26
N ARG A 19 -80.99 -22.41 27.56
CA ARG A 19 -80.95 -20.94 27.55
C ARG A 19 -79.97 -20.41 28.59
N PHE A 20 -79.98 -20.95 29.80
CA PHE A 20 -79.07 -20.57 30.87
C PHE A 20 -77.60 -20.84 30.50
N GLU A 21 -77.29 -22.01 29.95
CA GLU A 21 -75.93 -22.32 29.47
C GLU A 21 -75.51 -21.41 28.29
N SER A 22 -76.45 -21.06 27.39
CA SER A 22 -76.18 -20.09 26.31
C SER A 22 -75.85 -18.70 26.85
N GLU A 23 -76.61 -18.19 27.83
CA GLU A 23 -76.36 -16.89 28.47
C GLU A 23 -75.04 -16.88 29.25
N LYS A 24 -74.70 -17.98 29.92
CA LYS A 24 -73.42 -18.18 30.62
C LYS A 24 -72.23 -18.20 29.65
N ILE A 25 -72.37 -18.84 28.48
CA ILE A 25 -71.35 -18.81 27.42
C ILE A 25 -71.18 -17.39 26.87
N LYS A 26 -72.28 -16.67 26.62
CA LYS A 26 -72.23 -15.27 26.18
C LYS A 26 -71.49 -14.39 27.18
N TRP A 27 -71.86 -14.46 28.45
CA TRP A 27 -71.19 -13.71 29.52
C TRP A 27 -69.70 -14.03 29.63
N ARG A 28 -69.33 -15.32 29.54
CA ARG A 28 -67.92 -15.74 29.52
C ARG A 28 -67.16 -15.17 28.32
N ASN A 29 -67.77 -15.16 27.14
CA ASN A 29 -67.17 -14.61 25.93
C ASN A 29 -67.01 -13.09 26.03
N GLU A 30 -67.99 -12.37 26.56
CA GLU A 30 -67.91 -10.92 26.81
C GLU A 30 -66.78 -10.58 27.79
N LEU A 31 -66.65 -11.34 28.87
CA LEU A 31 -65.56 -11.15 29.84
C LEU A 31 -64.18 -11.41 29.20
N ILE A 32 -64.07 -12.44 28.35
CA ILE A 32 -62.84 -12.72 27.59
C ILE A 32 -62.52 -11.56 26.65
N GLN A 33 -63.51 -11.05 25.90
CA GLN A 33 -63.32 -9.91 24.99
C GLN A 33 -62.84 -8.65 25.73
N GLN A 34 -63.48 -8.28 26.84
CA GLN A 34 -63.06 -7.14 27.65
C GLN A 34 -61.63 -7.29 28.18
N THR A 35 -61.25 -8.51 28.57
CA THR A 35 -59.89 -8.81 29.04
C THR A 35 -58.86 -8.70 27.91
N LEU A 36 -59.21 -9.16 26.70
CA LEU A 36 -58.34 -9.05 25.53
C LEU A 36 -58.16 -7.58 25.12
N GLU A 37 -59.24 -6.81 25.03
CA GLU A 37 -59.16 -5.37 24.72
C GLU A 37 -58.33 -4.60 25.73
N GLN A 38 -58.44 -4.93 27.03
CA GLN A 38 -57.62 -4.31 28.06
C GLN A 38 -56.12 -4.63 27.85
N ARG A 39 -55.78 -5.89 27.57
CA ARG A 39 -54.40 -6.30 27.29
C ARG A 39 -53.85 -5.66 26.02
N GLU A 40 -54.68 -5.50 24.98
CA GLU A 40 -54.27 -4.80 23.76
C GLU A 40 -53.94 -3.34 24.04
N ARG A 41 -54.76 -2.63 24.82
CA ARG A 41 -54.48 -1.24 25.24
C ARG A 41 -53.20 -1.14 26.07
N GLU A 42 -52.98 -2.05 27.01
CA GLU A 42 -51.75 -2.12 27.81
C GLU A 42 -50.52 -2.37 26.91
N HIS A 43 -50.63 -3.29 25.96
CA HIS A 43 -49.56 -3.60 25.01
C HIS A 43 -49.24 -2.42 24.09
N GLU A 44 -50.25 -1.71 23.59
CA GLU A 44 -50.05 -0.50 22.78
C GLU A 44 -49.36 0.61 23.58
N HIS A 45 -49.73 0.78 24.85
CA HIS A 45 -49.08 1.74 25.74
C HIS A 45 -47.60 1.39 25.98
N ASP A 46 -47.29 0.12 26.23
CA ASP A 46 -45.90 -0.36 26.40
C ASP A 46 -45.07 -0.15 25.13
N ILE A 47 -45.66 -0.40 23.95
CA ILE A 47 -44.99 -0.13 22.66
C ILE A 47 -44.68 1.35 22.50
N LEU A 48 -45.59 2.25 22.88
CA LEU A 48 -45.37 3.69 22.80
C LEU A 48 -44.24 4.14 23.74
N LEU A 49 -44.24 3.66 24.98
CA LEU A 49 -43.17 3.93 25.94
C LEU A 49 -41.81 3.42 25.42
N ALA A 50 -41.76 2.19 24.89
CA ALA A 50 -40.54 1.64 24.31
C ALA A 50 -40.04 2.46 23.10
N ARG A 51 -40.95 2.96 22.25
CA ARG A 51 -40.59 3.85 21.12
C ARG A 51 -40.01 5.18 21.61
N GLU A 52 -40.58 5.78 22.65
CA GLU A 52 -40.05 7.03 23.23
C GLU A 52 -38.68 6.82 23.86
N GLU A 53 -38.46 5.72 24.57
CA GLU A 53 -37.14 5.39 25.13
C GLU A 53 -36.08 5.21 24.04
N VAL A 54 -36.41 4.48 22.97
CA VAL A 54 -35.51 4.30 21.82
C VAL A 54 -35.19 5.65 21.17
N LYS A 55 -36.19 6.52 21.02
CA LYS A 55 -36.00 7.87 20.48
C LYS A 55 -35.06 8.71 21.36
N LYS A 56 -35.28 8.73 22.68
CA LYS A 56 -34.40 9.44 23.63
C LYS A 56 -32.96 8.92 23.57
N ARG A 57 -32.77 7.60 23.56
CA ARG A 57 -31.44 6.98 23.41
C ARG A 57 -30.76 7.36 22.09
N TYR A 58 -31.53 7.46 21.01
CA TYR A 58 -31.02 7.88 19.71
C TYR A 58 -30.54 9.34 19.74
N GLU A 59 -31.33 10.25 20.30
CA GLU A 59 -31.02 11.68 20.43
C GLU A 59 -29.81 11.91 21.35
N GLU A 60 -29.70 11.17 22.46
CA GLU A 60 -28.51 11.18 23.32
C GLU A 60 -27.26 10.68 22.60
N ALA A 61 -27.38 9.57 21.88
CA ALA A 61 -26.28 9.05 21.07
C ALA A 61 -25.85 10.06 19.99
N GLU A 62 -26.79 10.79 19.40
CA GLU A 62 -26.52 11.83 18.42
C GLU A 62 -25.78 13.03 19.02
N ARG A 63 -26.24 13.54 20.17
CA ARG A 63 -25.53 14.60 20.91
C ARG A 63 -24.09 14.19 21.26
N MET A 64 -23.90 12.96 21.75
CA MET A 64 -22.57 12.41 22.04
C MET A 64 -21.69 12.29 20.77
N ARG A 65 -22.28 12.00 19.61
CA ARG A 65 -21.57 12.00 18.32
C ARG A 65 -21.13 13.41 17.93
N GLU A 66 -22.02 14.39 18.04
CA GLU A 66 -21.71 15.79 17.71
C GLU A 66 -20.63 16.37 18.62
N GLU A 67 -20.68 16.09 19.92
CA GLU A 67 -19.65 16.52 20.86
C GLU A 67 -18.29 15.91 20.55
N LYS A 68 -18.24 14.60 20.28
CA LYS A 68 -17.01 13.93 19.83
C LYS A 68 -16.49 14.51 18.52
N TYR A 69 -17.38 14.84 17.58
CA TYR A 69 -17.02 15.46 16.32
C TYR A 69 -16.45 16.88 16.53
N LYS A 70 -17.04 17.70 17.40
CA LYS A 70 -16.52 19.01 17.79
C LYS A 70 -15.16 18.91 18.48
N GLN A 71 -14.96 17.94 19.38
CA GLN A 71 -13.67 17.69 20.02
C GLN A 71 -12.61 17.26 19.00
N TRP A 72 -12.99 16.40 18.05
CA TRP A 72 -12.14 15.99 16.95
C TRP A 72 -11.75 17.16 16.04
N GLN A 73 -12.71 18.04 15.69
CA GLN A 73 -12.44 19.26 14.92
C GLN A 73 -11.39 20.15 15.62
N LYS A 74 -11.57 20.43 16.92
CA LYS A 74 -10.59 21.20 17.71
C LYS A 74 -9.21 20.55 17.74
N PHE A 75 -9.16 19.22 17.85
CA PHE A 75 -7.90 18.48 17.78
C PHE A 75 -7.23 18.61 16.40
N CYS A 76 -8.01 18.49 15.31
CA CYS A 76 -7.53 18.68 13.95
C CYS A 76 -7.02 20.09 13.69
N GLU A 77 -7.71 21.12 14.17
CA GLU A 77 -7.27 22.51 14.09
C GLU A 77 -5.93 22.72 14.81
N LYS A 78 -5.77 22.15 16.01
CA LYS A 78 -4.52 22.22 16.76
C LYS A 78 -3.35 21.55 16.01
N ILE A 79 -3.59 20.39 15.39
CA ILE A 79 -2.60 19.69 14.56
C ILE A 79 -2.26 20.51 13.31
N ASN A 80 -3.25 21.09 12.63
CA ASN A 80 -3.04 21.96 11.47
C ASN A 80 -2.17 23.16 11.80
N LEU A 81 -2.47 23.84 12.92
CA LEU A 81 -1.71 25.01 13.37
C LEU A 81 -0.25 24.66 13.66
N GLN A 82 0.00 23.49 14.28
CA GLN A 82 1.35 22.98 14.51
C GLN A 82 2.08 22.71 13.19
N TYR A 83 1.39 22.06 12.25
CA TYR A 83 1.95 21.75 10.93
C TYR A 83 2.26 23.01 10.12
N GLU A 84 1.39 24.01 10.10
CA GLU A 84 1.62 25.27 9.41
C GLU A 84 2.81 26.04 9.99
N LYS A 85 2.94 26.06 11.33
CA LYS A 85 4.12 26.64 12.00
C LYS A 85 5.41 25.93 11.59
N GLU A 86 5.39 24.60 11.55
CA GLU A 86 6.57 23.81 11.18
C GLU A 86 6.92 23.95 9.69
N ARG A 87 5.91 24.01 8.82
CA ARG A 87 6.06 24.28 7.39
C ARG A 87 6.69 25.65 7.15
N LEU A 88 6.21 26.68 7.86
CA LEU A 88 6.72 28.04 7.71
C LEU A 88 8.17 28.15 8.22
N ARG A 89 8.54 27.43 9.28
CA ARG A 89 9.93 27.31 9.74
C ARG A 89 10.82 26.70 8.66
N ARG A 90 10.44 25.53 8.12
CA ARG A 90 11.19 24.87 7.04
C ARG A 90 11.34 25.74 5.80
N GLN A 91 10.31 26.50 5.44
CA GLN A 91 10.38 27.42 4.30
C GLN A 91 11.37 28.56 4.55
N LYS A 92 11.41 29.13 5.76
CA LYS A 92 12.39 30.15 6.13
C LYS A 92 13.81 29.59 6.15
N ASP A 93 14.00 28.42 6.75
CA ASP A 93 15.30 27.74 6.80
C ASP A 93 15.83 27.46 5.39
N PHE A 94 14.96 26.98 4.49
CA PHE A 94 15.31 26.75 3.10
C PHE A 94 15.65 28.03 2.34
N GLN A 95 14.92 29.13 2.56
CA GLN A 95 15.27 30.43 1.95
C GLN A 95 16.60 30.97 2.44
N VAL A 96 16.92 30.80 3.72
CA VAL A 96 18.22 31.18 4.30
C VAL A 96 19.34 30.34 3.68
N GLU A 97 19.14 29.03 3.55
CA GLU A 97 20.12 28.12 2.95
C GLU A 97 20.33 28.41 1.46
N GLN A 98 19.26 28.69 0.72
CA GLN A 98 19.32 29.10 -0.68
C GLN A 98 20.08 30.42 -0.87
N ALA A 99 19.87 31.40 0.02
CA ALA A 99 20.61 32.67 0.00
C ALA A 99 22.11 32.46 0.28
N LYS A 100 22.47 31.57 1.21
CA LYS A 100 23.87 31.20 1.48
C LYS A 100 24.53 30.59 0.24
N TRP A 101 23.88 29.62 -0.41
CA TRP A 101 24.42 29.01 -1.63
C TRP A 101 24.53 29.99 -2.79
N SER A 102 23.59 30.95 -2.93
CA SER A 102 23.69 32.01 -3.94
C SER A 102 24.92 32.89 -3.71
N GLN A 103 25.15 33.31 -2.46
CA GLN A 103 26.33 34.10 -2.09
C GLN A 103 27.63 33.32 -2.28
N GLU A 104 27.66 32.03 -1.95
CA GLU A 104 28.83 31.16 -2.15
C GLU A 104 29.12 30.94 -3.64
N ALA A 105 28.09 30.75 -4.47
CA ALA A 105 28.22 30.60 -5.92
C ALA A 105 28.75 31.89 -6.57
N GLU A 106 28.22 33.06 -6.21
CA GLU A 106 28.72 34.35 -6.69
C GLU A 106 30.17 34.59 -6.29
N ASN A 107 30.54 34.25 -5.06
CA ASN A 107 31.93 34.34 -4.58
C ASN A 107 32.85 33.37 -5.33
N TYR A 108 32.38 32.17 -5.66
CA TYR A 108 33.12 31.19 -6.44
C TYR A 108 33.32 31.65 -7.89
N ASP A 109 32.27 32.14 -8.55
CA ASP A 109 32.34 32.66 -9.92
C ASP A 109 33.26 33.87 -10.01
N ARG A 110 33.22 34.78 -9.03
CA ARG A 110 34.15 35.92 -8.94
C ARG A 110 35.61 35.46 -8.83
N ARG A 111 35.89 34.43 -8.01
CA ARG A 111 37.24 33.84 -7.91
C ARG A 111 37.68 33.19 -9.22
N LEU A 112 36.77 32.51 -9.91
CA LEU A 112 37.06 31.88 -11.20
C LEU A 112 37.34 32.92 -12.28
N GLN A 113 36.56 34.00 -12.33
CA GLN A 113 36.79 35.12 -13.25
C GLN A 113 38.11 35.82 -12.96
N ALA A 114 38.46 36.06 -11.69
CA ALA A 114 39.76 36.62 -11.31
C ALA A 114 40.92 35.73 -11.78
N LYS A 115 40.85 34.41 -11.53
CA LYS A 115 41.87 33.46 -12.02
C LYS A 115 41.98 33.42 -13.54
N LYS A 116 40.85 33.46 -14.26
CA LYS A 116 40.84 33.52 -15.73
C LYS A 116 41.48 34.82 -16.23
N GLN A 117 41.19 35.94 -15.58
CA GLN A 117 41.77 37.24 -15.94
C GLN A 117 43.28 37.29 -15.66
N GLU A 118 43.72 36.75 -14.52
CA GLU A 118 45.15 36.60 -14.19
C GLU A 118 45.87 35.73 -15.23
N GLU A 119 45.27 34.61 -15.62
CA GLU A 119 45.84 33.71 -16.63
C GLU A 119 45.88 34.36 -18.03
N ILE A 120 44.83 35.09 -18.43
CA ILE A 120 44.83 35.87 -19.68
C ILE A 120 45.93 36.94 -19.63
N ASN A 121 46.06 37.67 -18.52
CA ASN A 121 47.10 38.69 -18.37
C ASN A 121 48.51 38.08 -18.42
N ARG A 122 48.70 36.90 -17.83
CA ARG A 122 49.95 36.15 -17.89
C ARG A 122 50.26 35.68 -19.31
N GLN A 123 49.27 35.14 -20.03
CA GLN A 123 49.42 34.71 -21.42
C GLN A 123 49.73 35.89 -22.34
N LEU A 124 49.07 37.03 -22.17
CA LEU A 124 49.37 38.26 -22.92
C LEU A 124 50.81 38.73 -22.65
N ALA A 125 51.27 38.71 -21.40
CA ALA A 125 52.65 39.08 -21.06
C ALA A 125 53.69 38.08 -21.61
N GLU A 126 53.39 36.78 -21.61
CA GLU A 126 54.24 35.75 -22.21
C GLU A 126 54.25 35.86 -23.74
N ASP A 127 53.11 36.15 -24.37
CA ASP A 127 52.99 36.35 -25.82
C ASP A 127 53.65 37.66 -26.28
N GLU A 128 53.63 38.71 -25.47
CA GLU A 128 54.37 39.94 -25.72
C GLU A 128 55.88 39.72 -25.65
N LYS A 129 56.36 38.98 -24.64
CA LYS A 129 57.76 38.53 -24.56
C LYS A 129 58.14 37.65 -25.75
N LYS A 130 57.27 36.72 -26.15
CA LYS A 130 57.48 35.86 -27.34
C LYS A 130 57.45 36.68 -28.62
N ARG A 131 56.59 37.68 -28.78
CA ARG A 131 56.56 38.58 -29.95
C ARG A 131 57.83 39.41 -30.03
N GLN A 132 58.35 39.90 -28.92
CA GLN A 132 59.65 40.60 -28.86
C GLN A 132 60.80 39.65 -29.24
N ALA A 133 60.82 38.42 -28.72
CA ALA A 133 61.81 37.40 -29.09
C ALA A 133 61.66 36.93 -30.54
N LEU A 134 60.44 36.77 -31.04
CA LEU A 134 60.14 36.37 -32.41
C LEU A 134 60.44 37.50 -33.38
N ALA A 135 60.28 38.78 -33.03
CA ALA A 135 60.74 39.89 -33.85
C ALA A 135 62.28 39.89 -33.97
N ALA A 136 62.99 39.58 -32.88
CA ALA A 136 64.44 39.40 -32.90
C ALA A 136 64.88 38.18 -33.74
N ILE A 137 64.15 37.07 -33.66
CA ILE A 137 64.40 35.86 -34.48
C ILE A 137 63.95 36.05 -35.93
N LYS A 138 62.89 36.83 -36.21
CA LYS A 138 62.40 37.12 -37.57
C LYS A 138 63.33 38.06 -38.30
N ALA A 139 63.96 39.02 -37.61
CA ALA A 139 65.10 39.76 -38.16
C ALA A 139 66.28 38.83 -38.53
N GLN A 140 66.46 37.71 -37.81
CA GLN A 140 67.46 36.69 -38.13
C GLN A 140 66.99 35.66 -39.18
N LYS A 141 65.68 35.41 -39.32
CA LYS A 141 65.08 34.40 -40.23
C LYS A 141 64.53 34.99 -41.54
N GLU A 142 64.28 36.29 -41.65
CA GLU A 142 63.99 36.96 -42.95
C GLU A 142 65.19 36.91 -43.90
N ALA A 143 66.39 36.63 -43.39
CA ALA A 143 67.57 36.25 -44.18
C ALA A 143 67.57 34.78 -44.66
N ALA A 144 66.74 33.90 -44.10
CA ALA A 144 66.81 32.45 -44.31
C ALA A 144 65.50 31.77 -44.76
N ALA A 145 64.40 32.51 -44.93
CA ALA A 145 63.07 31.95 -45.20
C ALA A 145 62.38 32.53 -46.44
N ALA A 146 63.14 33.01 -47.42
CA ALA A 146 62.65 33.22 -48.79
C ALA A 146 62.56 31.91 -49.61
N GLU A 147 62.98 30.77 -49.04
CA GLU A 147 63.08 29.47 -49.73
C GLU A 147 62.20 28.38 -49.10
N LYS A 148 60.97 28.71 -48.70
CA LYS A 148 59.96 27.66 -48.42
C LYS A 148 58.55 28.19 -48.60
N LYS A 149 58.26 28.60 -49.84
CA LYS A 149 56.89 28.63 -50.35
C LYS A 149 56.28 27.24 -50.23
N LYS A 150 54.96 27.22 -49.98
CA LYS A 150 54.03 26.13 -50.29
C LYS A 150 54.17 24.87 -49.43
N LYS A 151 53.25 24.72 -48.47
CA LYS A 151 52.46 23.50 -48.28
C LYS A 151 51.31 23.72 -47.31
N GLU A 152 50.17 23.17 -47.71
CA GLU A 152 49.09 22.68 -46.84
C GLU A 152 48.05 23.70 -46.36
N GLU A 153 47.29 24.19 -47.35
CA GLU A 153 45.82 24.13 -47.28
C GLU A 153 45.38 22.65 -47.15
N GLU A 154 45.23 22.11 -45.94
CA GLU A 154 44.56 20.82 -45.76
C GLU A 154 44.20 20.58 -44.28
N ALA A 155 43.14 21.20 -43.77
CA ALA A 155 42.51 20.76 -42.52
C ALA A 155 41.08 21.31 -42.29
N ILE A 156 40.24 21.34 -43.32
CA ILE A 156 38.78 21.43 -43.10
C ILE A 156 38.26 19.99 -42.93
N LYS A 157 38.49 19.43 -41.75
CA LYS A 157 37.91 18.14 -41.28
C LYS A 157 37.39 18.28 -39.84
N ALA A 158 36.63 19.35 -39.58
CA ALA A 158 36.06 19.61 -38.25
C ALA A 158 34.61 20.11 -38.33
N ALA A 159 33.79 19.51 -39.21
CA ALA A 159 32.37 19.87 -39.37
C ALA A 159 31.38 18.70 -39.17
N GLU A 160 31.85 17.46 -38.97
CA GLU A 160 30.96 16.30 -38.84
C GLU A 160 30.73 15.78 -37.41
N GLU A 161 31.46 16.29 -36.41
CA GLU A 161 31.30 15.81 -35.02
C GLU A 161 30.11 16.44 -34.26
N LYS A 162 29.39 17.41 -34.84
CA LYS A 162 28.27 18.12 -34.16
C LYS A 162 26.89 17.49 -34.33
N LYS A 163 26.74 16.40 -35.09
CA LYS A 163 25.43 15.73 -35.26
C LYS A 163 25.20 14.57 -34.28
N VAL A 164 26.25 13.90 -33.81
CA VAL A 164 26.13 12.74 -32.90
C VAL A 164 25.94 13.15 -31.43
N ALA A 165 26.39 14.35 -31.03
CA ALA A 165 26.22 14.85 -29.67
C ALA A 165 24.76 15.24 -29.32
N LYS A 166 24.01 15.80 -30.29
CA LYS A 166 22.63 16.28 -30.06
C LYS A 166 21.58 15.17 -29.98
N GLU A 167 21.89 13.97 -30.47
CA GLU A 167 20.98 12.83 -30.43
C GLU A 167 21.13 12.02 -29.14
N ASN A 168 22.36 11.91 -28.64
CA ASN A 168 22.63 11.30 -27.32
C ASN A 168 22.10 12.15 -26.15
N GLU A 169 22.14 13.49 -26.26
CA GLU A 169 21.55 14.39 -25.24
C GLU A 169 20.01 14.29 -25.15
N LYS A 170 19.32 14.04 -26.28
CA LYS A 170 17.86 13.86 -26.28
C LYS A 170 17.41 12.57 -25.60
N ILE A 171 18.14 11.48 -25.80
CA ILE A 171 17.88 10.18 -25.15
C ILE A 171 18.21 10.23 -23.64
N GLU A 172 19.26 10.96 -23.25
CA GLU A 172 19.61 11.23 -21.84
C GLU A 172 18.56 12.11 -21.14
N ALA A 173 18.04 13.13 -21.83
CA ALA A 173 16.99 14.01 -21.32
C ALA A 173 15.64 13.29 -21.14
N GLU A 174 15.27 12.38 -22.04
CA GLU A 174 14.06 11.54 -21.89
C GLU A 174 14.20 10.53 -20.73
N LYS A 175 15.39 9.95 -20.54
CA LYS A 175 15.67 9.09 -19.36
C LYS A 175 15.65 9.87 -18.05
N LYS A 176 16.17 11.11 -18.02
CA LYS A 176 16.07 12.03 -16.86
C LYS A 176 14.63 12.49 -16.59
N ALA A 177 13.83 12.71 -17.63
CA ALA A 177 12.42 13.05 -17.48
C ALA A 177 11.58 11.89 -16.91
N LEU A 178 11.90 10.64 -17.28
CA LEU A 178 11.26 9.43 -16.73
C LEU A 178 11.72 9.13 -15.29
N ASN A 179 12.94 9.51 -14.91
CA ASN A 179 13.47 9.36 -13.55
C ASN A 179 12.90 10.37 -12.53
N LYS A 180 12.10 11.36 -12.93
CA LYS A 180 11.33 12.19 -11.99
C LYS A 180 10.14 11.46 -11.34
N LEU A 181 9.86 10.21 -11.74
CA LEU A 181 8.71 9.41 -11.29
C LEU A 181 9.06 8.27 -10.31
N ALA A 182 10.31 8.20 -9.82
CA ALA A 182 10.76 7.20 -8.84
C ALA A 182 11.93 7.72 -7.98
N SER A 183 12.07 7.22 -6.75
CA SER A 183 13.29 7.41 -5.92
C SER A 183 14.43 6.55 -6.48
N ASP A 184 15.65 7.07 -6.54
CA ASP A 184 16.83 6.36 -7.07
C ASP A 184 17.09 5.01 -6.38
N GLU A 185 16.73 4.89 -5.10
CA GLU A 185 16.81 3.66 -4.31
C GLU A 185 15.83 2.60 -4.79
N ALA A 186 14.61 2.99 -5.17
CA ALA A 186 13.59 2.04 -5.65
C ALA A 186 13.98 1.44 -7.01
N LEU A 187 14.69 2.21 -7.85
CA LEU A 187 15.23 1.74 -9.13
C LEU A 187 16.30 0.66 -8.93
N LYS A 188 17.24 0.90 -8.00
CA LYS A 188 18.28 -0.07 -7.65
C LYS A 188 17.67 -1.36 -7.08
N GLU A 189 16.64 -1.22 -6.25
CA GLU A 189 15.94 -2.35 -5.64
C GLU A 189 15.20 -3.20 -6.70
N GLU A 190 14.49 -2.55 -7.64
CA GLU A 190 13.82 -3.22 -8.74
C GLU A 190 14.79 -4.00 -9.62
N GLU A 191 15.90 -3.36 -10.01
CA GLU A 191 16.91 -3.97 -10.87
C GLU A 191 17.54 -5.19 -10.20
N ARG A 192 17.80 -5.13 -8.88
CA ARG A 192 18.26 -6.27 -8.09
C ARG A 192 17.29 -7.46 -8.18
N TYR A 193 15.99 -7.23 -8.02
CA TYR A 193 14.99 -8.30 -8.13
C TYR A 193 14.86 -8.86 -9.55
N ARG A 194 15.01 -8.01 -10.58
CA ARG A 194 15.04 -8.45 -11.99
C ARG A 194 16.24 -9.34 -12.28
N GLN A 195 17.41 -9.00 -11.73
CA GLN A 195 18.61 -9.81 -11.84
C GLN A 195 18.44 -11.18 -11.17
N TYR A 196 17.84 -11.23 -9.98
CA TYR A 196 17.51 -12.51 -9.33
C TYR A 196 16.57 -13.36 -10.20
N LEU A 197 15.51 -12.79 -10.79
CA LEU A 197 14.64 -13.53 -11.70
C LEU A 197 15.37 -14.10 -12.91
N LYS A 198 16.29 -13.32 -13.50
CA LYS A 198 17.08 -13.76 -14.66
C LYS A 198 17.96 -14.94 -14.26
N LEU A 199 18.71 -14.81 -13.17
CA LEU A 199 19.55 -15.86 -12.62
C LEU A 199 18.77 -17.14 -12.32
N ILE A 200 17.60 -17.02 -11.68
CA ILE A 200 16.74 -18.15 -11.34
C ILE A 200 16.21 -18.83 -12.62
N ASN A 201 15.79 -18.07 -13.62
CA ASN A 201 15.23 -18.67 -14.83
C ASN A 201 16.30 -19.38 -15.66
N ASP A 202 17.49 -18.82 -15.75
CA ASP A 202 18.56 -19.35 -16.59
C ASP A 202 19.27 -20.54 -15.94
N ASN A 203 19.54 -20.48 -14.63
CA ASN A 203 20.33 -21.52 -13.95
C ASN A 203 19.51 -22.61 -13.25
N ILE A 204 18.22 -22.36 -12.98
CA ILE A 204 17.44 -23.24 -12.10
C ILE A 204 16.15 -23.71 -12.79
N ALA A 205 15.35 -22.80 -13.33
CA ALA A 205 14.00 -23.13 -13.81
C ALA A 205 13.97 -23.95 -15.11
N LYS A 206 15.02 -23.86 -15.95
CA LYS A 206 15.07 -24.51 -17.27
C LYS A 206 15.61 -25.95 -17.21
N ASP A 207 16.44 -26.28 -16.22
CA ASP A 207 17.14 -27.56 -16.09
C ASP A 207 16.17 -28.77 -16.06
N PRO A 208 16.21 -29.67 -17.07
CA PRO A 208 15.38 -30.87 -17.12
C PRO A 208 15.62 -31.86 -15.98
N GLN A 209 16.87 -32.01 -15.52
CA GLN A 209 17.21 -32.97 -14.46
C GLN A 209 16.58 -32.55 -13.12
N LEU A 210 16.67 -31.25 -12.79
CA LEU A 210 16.02 -30.70 -11.60
C LEU A 210 14.49 -30.80 -11.67
N LYS A 211 13.90 -30.63 -12.87
CA LYS A 211 12.45 -30.81 -13.05
C LYS A 211 12.03 -32.25 -12.76
N GLN A 212 12.79 -33.23 -13.21
CA GLN A 212 12.50 -34.65 -12.97
C GLN A 212 12.69 -35.01 -11.50
N ALA A 213 13.83 -34.65 -10.90
CA ALA A 213 14.14 -34.92 -9.50
C ALA A 213 13.17 -34.25 -8.51
N SER A 214 12.53 -33.14 -8.90
CA SER A 214 11.60 -32.38 -8.06
C SER A 214 10.13 -32.75 -8.25
N LEU A 215 9.77 -33.72 -9.11
CA LEU A 215 8.38 -34.01 -9.47
C LEU A 215 7.48 -34.24 -8.25
N ASP A 216 7.88 -35.14 -7.35
CA ASP A 216 7.07 -35.50 -6.18
C ASP A 216 7.03 -34.38 -5.16
N SER A 217 8.16 -33.69 -4.96
CA SER A 217 8.21 -32.49 -4.12
C SER A 217 7.27 -31.39 -4.64
N ARG A 218 7.21 -31.18 -5.96
CA ARG A 218 6.30 -30.20 -6.57
C ARG A 218 4.83 -30.57 -6.40
N LYS A 219 4.47 -31.85 -6.58
CA LYS A 219 3.11 -32.34 -6.32
C LYS A 219 2.71 -32.09 -4.86
N ASN A 220 3.60 -32.41 -3.92
CA ASN A 220 3.38 -32.19 -2.50
C ASN A 220 3.23 -30.71 -2.12
N ILE A 221 4.07 -29.83 -2.67
CA ILE A 221 3.94 -28.37 -2.48
C ILE A 221 2.60 -27.88 -3.03
N THR A 222 2.23 -28.30 -4.23
CA THR A 222 0.97 -27.90 -4.88
C THR A 222 -0.23 -28.33 -4.03
N LEU A 223 -0.22 -29.58 -3.56
CA LEU A 223 -1.27 -30.08 -2.68
C LEU A 223 -1.34 -29.27 -1.38
N ALA A 224 -0.21 -29.02 -0.73
CA ALA A 224 -0.15 -28.25 0.51
C ALA A 224 -0.71 -26.82 0.35
N LEU A 225 -0.41 -26.15 -0.77
CA LEU A 225 -0.94 -24.81 -1.06
C LEU A 225 -2.43 -24.84 -1.39
N ASN A 226 -2.92 -25.85 -2.11
CA ASN A 226 -4.34 -26.00 -2.44
C ASN A 226 -5.21 -26.28 -1.20
N THR A 227 -4.68 -27.00 -0.21
CA THR A 227 -5.40 -27.33 1.03
C THR A 227 -5.37 -26.22 2.07
N LEU A 228 -4.72 -25.08 1.77
CA LEU A 228 -4.49 -24.03 2.73
C LEU A 228 -5.78 -23.28 3.06
N THR A 229 -6.17 -23.33 4.33
CA THR A 229 -7.33 -22.59 4.87
C THR A 229 -6.90 -21.63 5.97
N ASN A 230 -7.77 -20.68 6.34
CA ASN A 230 -7.49 -19.70 7.39
C ASN A 230 -7.68 -20.26 8.82
N ASP A 231 -6.96 -21.34 9.12
CA ASP A 231 -6.92 -22.04 10.40
C ASP A 231 -5.47 -22.06 10.89
N ARG A 232 -5.25 -21.61 12.12
CA ARG A 232 -3.90 -21.46 12.68
C ARG A 232 -3.12 -22.77 12.68
N THR A 233 -3.76 -23.89 12.99
CA THR A 233 -3.10 -25.20 13.12
C THR A 233 -2.63 -25.69 11.76
N LYS A 234 -3.48 -25.60 10.74
CA LYS A 234 -3.18 -25.98 9.36
C LYS A 234 -2.10 -25.10 8.75
N ILE A 235 -2.11 -23.79 9.02
CA ILE A 235 -1.05 -22.86 8.58
C ILE A 235 0.31 -23.30 9.10
N ILE A 236 0.39 -23.64 10.39
CA ILE A 236 1.65 -24.07 11.04
C ILE A 236 2.09 -25.44 10.49
N ASP A 237 1.16 -26.38 10.31
CA ASP A 237 1.47 -27.70 9.76
C ASP A 237 2.00 -27.61 8.32
N ILE A 238 1.33 -26.84 7.46
CA ILE A 238 1.76 -26.62 6.07
C ILE A 238 3.13 -25.93 6.04
N ALA A 239 3.36 -24.90 6.86
CA ALA A 239 4.66 -24.25 6.95
C ALA A 239 5.75 -25.22 7.40
N SER A 240 5.47 -26.07 8.40
CA SER A 240 6.41 -27.07 8.92
C SER A 240 6.67 -28.21 7.91
N ARG A 241 5.67 -28.57 7.10
CA ARG A 241 5.83 -29.52 6.00
C ARG A 241 6.75 -28.95 4.92
N LEU A 242 6.55 -27.69 4.53
CA LEU A 242 7.42 -27.01 3.56
C LEU A 242 8.86 -26.89 4.09
N ASP A 243 9.04 -26.47 5.34
CA ASP A 243 10.36 -26.37 5.99
C ASP A 243 11.11 -27.72 5.99
N ARG A 244 10.44 -28.82 6.37
CA ARG A 244 11.02 -30.17 6.32
C ARG A 244 11.48 -30.53 4.90
N MET A 245 10.65 -30.29 3.89
CA MET A 245 10.99 -30.57 2.49
C MET A 245 12.20 -29.76 2.02
N PHE A 246 12.27 -28.49 2.40
CA PHE A 246 13.38 -27.63 2.05
C PHE A 246 14.67 -28.06 2.76
N LYS A 247 14.61 -28.41 4.04
CA LYS A 247 15.76 -28.94 4.80
C LYS A 247 16.30 -30.24 4.20
N THR A 248 15.44 -31.17 3.76
CA THR A 248 15.90 -32.36 3.03
C THR A 248 16.62 -32.02 1.72
N ALA A 249 16.16 -30.98 1.02
CA ALA A 249 16.77 -30.53 -0.23
C ALA A 249 18.04 -29.69 -0.03
N GLN A 250 18.40 -29.25 1.19
CA GLN A 250 19.54 -28.35 1.42
C GLN A 250 20.88 -28.95 0.97
N ASN A 251 21.02 -30.29 1.01
CA ASN A 251 22.22 -30.98 0.54
C ASN A 251 22.48 -30.75 -0.95
N ASN A 252 21.43 -30.48 -1.74
CA ASN A 252 21.54 -30.07 -3.14
C ASN A 252 21.04 -28.63 -3.29
N GLN A 253 21.97 -27.68 -3.23
CA GLN A 253 21.67 -26.26 -3.27
C GLN A 253 20.81 -25.83 -4.49
N ARG A 254 21.01 -26.46 -5.66
CA ARG A 254 20.22 -26.17 -6.86
C ARG A 254 18.77 -26.64 -6.71
N LEU A 255 18.57 -27.85 -6.17
CA LEU A 255 17.24 -28.39 -5.90
C LEU A 255 16.52 -27.58 -4.82
N TYR A 256 17.21 -27.21 -3.74
CA TYR A 256 16.68 -26.34 -2.70
C TYR A 256 16.13 -25.02 -3.27
N TYR A 257 16.94 -24.28 -4.04
CA TYR A 257 16.49 -23.04 -4.67
C TYR A 257 15.40 -23.24 -5.72
N PHE A 258 15.39 -24.38 -6.41
CA PHE A 258 14.30 -24.75 -7.33
C PHE A 258 12.97 -24.87 -6.58
N LEU A 259 12.95 -25.56 -5.44
CA LEU A 259 11.76 -25.76 -4.62
C LEU A 259 11.28 -24.46 -3.95
N LEU A 260 12.19 -23.61 -3.47
CA LEU A 260 11.85 -22.27 -2.97
C LEU A 260 11.18 -21.43 -4.07
N ASN A 261 11.76 -21.40 -5.27
CA ASN A 261 11.20 -20.70 -6.41
C ASN A 261 9.82 -21.24 -6.83
N TYR A 262 9.65 -22.57 -6.83
CA TYR A 262 8.39 -23.20 -7.18
C TYR A 262 7.29 -22.85 -6.18
N THR A 263 7.61 -22.90 -4.89
CA THR A 263 6.70 -22.52 -3.79
C THR A 263 6.31 -21.05 -3.89
N ALA A 264 7.28 -20.16 -4.13
CA ALA A 264 7.03 -18.74 -4.33
C ALA A 264 6.11 -18.48 -5.54
N LYS A 265 6.34 -19.17 -6.65
CA LYS A 265 5.46 -19.12 -7.84
C LYS A 265 4.05 -19.63 -7.52
N GLY A 266 3.92 -20.70 -6.74
CA GLY A 266 2.63 -21.25 -6.31
C GLY A 266 1.84 -20.26 -5.48
N ILE A 267 2.45 -19.67 -4.44
CA ILE A 267 1.81 -18.66 -3.58
C ILE A 267 1.37 -17.44 -4.39
N VAL A 268 2.21 -16.93 -5.30
CA VAL A 268 1.85 -15.79 -6.17
C VAL A 268 0.79 -16.17 -7.20
N LYS A 269 0.61 -17.45 -7.54
CA LYS A 269 -0.50 -17.88 -8.39
C LYS A 269 -1.83 -17.89 -7.63
N HIS A 270 -1.85 -18.43 -6.42
CA HIS A 270 -3.02 -18.38 -5.54
C HIS A 270 -3.40 -16.93 -5.19
N ALA A 271 -2.40 -16.05 -5.06
CA ALA A 271 -2.58 -14.61 -4.96
C ALA A 271 -3.42 -14.00 -6.08
N GLU A 272 -3.18 -14.43 -7.32
CA GLU A 272 -3.80 -13.85 -8.50
C GLU A 272 -5.22 -14.38 -8.70
N VAL A 273 -5.49 -15.61 -8.26
CA VAL A 273 -6.76 -16.32 -8.51
C VAL A 273 -7.69 -16.25 -7.30
N ASP A 274 -7.22 -16.65 -6.12
CA ASP A 274 -8.09 -16.86 -4.95
C ASP A 274 -8.33 -15.55 -4.18
N VAL A 275 -7.30 -14.70 -4.08
CA VAL A 275 -7.42 -13.38 -3.42
C VAL A 275 -8.24 -12.41 -4.26
N LEU A 276 -8.29 -12.66 -5.58
CA LEU A 276 -9.10 -11.88 -6.51
C LEU A 276 -10.60 -12.03 -6.23
N SER A 277 -11.03 -13.24 -5.84
CA SER A 277 -12.43 -13.55 -5.52
C SER A 277 -12.73 -13.38 -4.04
N ASN A 278 -11.78 -13.69 -3.15
CA ASN A 278 -11.92 -13.57 -1.70
C ASN A 278 -10.69 -12.93 -1.07
N GLU A 279 -10.81 -11.68 -0.63
CA GLU A 279 -9.70 -10.94 -0.02
C GLU A 279 -9.15 -11.62 1.25
N ALA A 280 -9.99 -12.33 2.02
CA ALA A 280 -9.60 -13.04 3.23
C ALA A 280 -8.71 -14.26 2.96
N ALA A 281 -8.71 -14.80 1.73
CA ALA A 281 -7.84 -15.90 1.36
C ALA A 281 -6.35 -15.51 1.38
N ALA A 282 -6.02 -14.21 1.32
CA ALA A 282 -4.62 -13.77 1.32
C ALA A 282 -3.90 -13.93 2.66
N PHE A 283 -4.61 -13.95 3.79
CA PHE A 283 -4.02 -14.08 5.13
C PHE A 283 -3.26 -15.39 5.33
N PRO A 284 -3.84 -16.58 5.09
CA PRO A 284 -3.13 -17.83 5.30
C PRO A 284 -1.87 -17.95 4.41
N PHE A 285 -1.93 -17.51 3.14
CA PHE A 285 -0.75 -17.48 2.26
C PHE A 285 0.33 -16.50 2.76
N ALA A 286 -0.07 -15.36 3.35
CA ALA A 286 0.85 -14.42 3.96
C ALA A 286 1.52 -15.00 5.21
N HIS A 287 0.76 -15.66 6.10
CA HIS A 287 1.30 -16.31 7.29
C HIS A 287 2.30 -17.43 6.94
N VAL A 288 1.95 -18.32 6.02
CA VAL A 288 2.87 -19.37 5.55
C VAL A 288 4.13 -18.74 4.96
N SER A 289 4.00 -17.69 4.15
CA SER A 289 5.15 -16.99 3.59
C SER A 289 6.10 -16.47 4.66
N VAL A 290 5.57 -15.84 5.71
CA VAL A 290 6.39 -15.30 6.80
C VAL A 290 7.05 -16.44 7.60
N LEU A 291 6.32 -17.48 7.96
CA LEU A 291 6.86 -18.64 8.69
C LEU A 291 7.97 -19.36 7.91
N VAL A 292 7.80 -19.56 6.60
CA VAL A 292 8.86 -20.14 5.77
C VAL A 292 10.06 -19.19 5.69
N SER A 293 9.84 -17.88 5.69
CA SER A 293 10.92 -16.89 5.59
C SER A 293 11.75 -16.75 6.87
N THR A 294 11.20 -17.11 8.03
CA THR A 294 11.99 -17.11 9.27
C THR A 294 13.00 -18.23 9.31
N GLU A 295 12.70 -19.38 8.68
CA GLU A 295 13.64 -20.50 8.57
C GLU A 295 14.53 -20.39 7.33
N HIS A 296 14.00 -19.81 6.25
CA HIS A 296 14.66 -19.69 4.95
C HIS A 296 14.71 -18.21 4.55
N SER A 297 15.70 -17.46 5.05
CA SER A 297 15.85 -16.01 4.81
C SER A 297 15.82 -15.63 3.33
N ASP A 298 16.47 -16.44 2.48
CA ASP A 298 16.51 -16.26 1.02
C ASP A 298 15.12 -16.31 0.36
N PHE A 299 14.15 -16.98 0.96
CA PHE A 299 12.81 -17.18 0.38
C PHE A 299 12.09 -15.86 0.13
N MET A 300 12.08 -14.95 1.12
CA MET A 300 11.38 -13.67 0.98
C MET A 300 12.10 -12.73 0.02
N GLU A 301 13.39 -12.51 0.25
CA GLU A 301 14.18 -11.48 -0.43
C GLU A 301 14.49 -11.87 -1.88
N LYS A 302 14.95 -13.10 -2.14
CA LYS A 302 15.40 -13.51 -3.48
C LYS A 302 14.28 -14.07 -4.35
N PHE A 303 13.30 -14.76 -3.76
CA PHE A 303 12.28 -15.47 -4.54
C PHE A 303 10.90 -14.79 -4.50
N MET A 304 10.35 -14.49 -3.32
CA MET A 304 9.02 -13.87 -3.21
C MET A 304 9.00 -12.46 -3.77
N MET A 305 9.93 -11.58 -3.38
CA MET A 305 9.95 -10.19 -3.88
C MET A 305 10.19 -10.13 -5.38
N ALA A 306 11.13 -10.93 -5.88
CA ALA A 306 11.33 -11.14 -7.31
C ALA A 306 10.03 -11.49 -8.05
N ARG A 307 9.23 -12.44 -7.54
CA ARG A 307 7.96 -12.82 -8.16
C ARG A 307 6.90 -11.73 -8.05
N PHE A 308 6.83 -11.03 -6.92
CA PHE A 308 5.90 -9.91 -6.75
C PHE A 308 6.22 -8.76 -7.68
N VAL A 309 7.48 -8.29 -7.74
CA VAL A 309 7.89 -7.19 -8.63
C VAL A 309 7.65 -7.55 -10.09
N LYS A 310 7.87 -8.81 -10.49
CA LYS A 310 7.55 -9.27 -11.86
C LYS A 310 6.07 -9.11 -12.21
N LYS A 311 5.18 -9.50 -11.29
CA LYS A 311 3.74 -9.61 -11.57
C LYS A 311 2.97 -8.34 -11.21
N CYS A 312 3.40 -7.64 -10.18
CA CYS A 312 2.87 -6.37 -9.73
C CYS A 312 4.03 -5.43 -9.43
N PRO A 313 4.44 -4.65 -10.43
CA PRO A 313 5.54 -3.73 -10.27
C PRO A 313 5.27 -2.65 -9.19
N TYR A 314 4.00 -2.33 -8.90
CA TYR A 314 3.56 -1.36 -7.87
C TYR A 314 3.88 -1.74 -6.42
N VAL A 315 4.39 -2.95 -6.21
CA VAL A 315 4.95 -3.39 -4.92
C VAL A 315 6.16 -2.57 -4.53
N LEU A 316 6.91 -2.07 -5.52
CA LEU A 316 7.79 -0.93 -5.36
C LEU A 316 7.02 0.25 -5.92
N PRO A 317 6.62 1.23 -5.10
CA PRO A 317 5.74 2.32 -5.53
C PRO A 317 6.50 3.17 -6.57
N ARG A 318 6.21 2.86 -7.84
CA ARG A 318 6.70 3.48 -9.07
C ARG A 318 5.59 3.38 -10.11
N TYR A 319 5.45 4.41 -10.94
CA TYR A 319 4.56 4.35 -12.09
C TYR A 319 5.31 3.91 -13.34
N TYR A 320 4.70 3.00 -14.09
CA TYR A 320 5.22 2.50 -15.35
C TYR A 320 4.44 3.16 -16.48
N ALA A 321 5.14 3.62 -17.52
CA ALA A 321 4.51 3.94 -18.79
C ALA A 321 3.86 2.65 -19.32
N ARG A 322 2.56 2.74 -19.72
CA ARG A 322 1.64 1.63 -20.01
C ARG A 322 2.31 0.29 -20.37
N LEU A 323 2.15 -0.70 -19.50
CA LEU A 323 2.11 -2.12 -19.86
C LEU A 323 0.91 -2.78 -19.18
N SER A 324 0.06 -3.35 -20.00
CA SER A 324 -1.24 -3.93 -19.68
C SER A 324 -1.11 -5.32 -19.06
N VAL A 325 -0.76 -5.45 -17.77
CA VAL A 325 -0.99 -6.73 -17.07
C VAL A 325 -1.10 -6.59 -15.54
N GLY A 326 -2.19 -7.13 -14.97
CA GLY A 326 -2.30 -7.72 -13.62
C GLY A 326 -2.15 -6.81 -12.39
N ILE A 327 -3.22 -6.13 -11.95
CA ILE A 327 -3.18 -5.08 -10.90
C ILE A 327 -3.52 -5.54 -9.45
N LYS A 328 -3.60 -6.84 -9.11
CA LYS A 328 -4.21 -7.26 -7.82
C LYS A 328 -3.34 -8.05 -6.81
N ILE A 329 -2.03 -8.04 -6.95
CA ILE A 329 -1.09 -8.68 -5.97
C ILE A 329 -0.84 -7.82 -4.71
N LEU A 330 -1.25 -6.56 -4.71
CA LEU A 330 -1.00 -5.63 -3.59
C LEU A 330 -1.62 -6.10 -2.25
N MET A 331 -2.71 -6.89 -2.30
CA MET A 331 -3.38 -7.41 -1.10
C MET A 331 -2.50 -8.36 -0.27
N ILE A 332 -1.64 -9.16 -0.90
CA ILE A 332 -0.79 -10.11 -0.15
C ILE A 332 0.39 -9.44 0.52
N LEU A 333 0.93 -8.37 -0.05
CA LEU A 333 1.93 -7.58 0.64
C LEU A 333 1.30 -6.88 1.82
N GLY A 334 0.16 -6.18 1.60
CA GLY A 334 -0.75 -5.69 2.64
C GLY A 334 -0.83 -6.63 3.85
N ASN A 335 -1.16 -7.90 3.57
CA ASN A 335 -1.32 -8.94 4.58
C ASN A 335 -0.01 -9.43 5.20
N LYS A 336 1.09 -9.52 4.44
CA LYS A 336 2.42 -9.85 4.98
C LYS A 336 2.87 -8.85 6.03
N TRP A 337 2.63 -7.55 5.82
CA TRP A 337 2.96 -6.52 6.80
C TRP A 337 2.14 -6.66 8.09
N ALA A 338 0.85 -7.03 7.96
CA ALA A 338 -0.12 -7.14 9.07
C ALA A 338 0.13 -8.33 10.02
N THR A 339 0.96 -9.32 9.64
CA THR A 339 1.15 -10.56 10.40
C THR A 339 1.96 -10.44 11.71
N ASN A 340 2.25 -9.23 12.20
CA ASN A 340 3.02 -9.01 13.44
C ASN A 340 2.29 -9.44 14.74
N LYS A 341 1.09 -10.03 14.62
CA LYS A 341 0.21 -10.45 15.73
C LYS A 341 0.50 -11.84 16.31
N MET A 342 1.66 -12.45 16.09
CA MET A 342 2.14 -13.52 16.99
C MET A 342 2.83 -12.92 18.22
N LYS A 343 2.05 -12.22 19.07
CA LYS A 343 2.53 -11.76 20.38
C LYS A 343 2.67 -12.95 21.33
N LYS A 344 3.90 -13.46 21.51
CA LYS A 344 4.31 -13.95 22.83
C LYS A 344 4.91 -12.77 23.59
N LYS A 345 4.15 -12.23 24.54
CA LYS A 345 4.68 -11.36 25.59
C LYS A 345 5.62 -12.22 26.46
N THR A 346 6.88 -11.83 26.57
CA THR A 346 7.70 -11.91 27.79
C THR A 346 9.04 -11.23 27.53
N HIS A 347 9.53 -10.53 28.54
CA HIS A 347 10.78 -9.78 28.53
C HIS A 347 11.99 -10.63 28.08
N ILE A 348 12.95 -9.93 27.46
CA ILE A 348 14.40 -10.14 27.42
C ILE A 348 14.89 -11.57 27.75
N SER A 349 15.62 -12.15 26.79
CA SER A 349 16.38 -13.42 26.82
C SER A 349 15.63 -14.71 26.44
N LYS A 350 15.45 -14.91 25.12
CA LYS A 350 15.57 -16.17 24.33
C LYS A 350 15.16 -15.86 22.88
N GLY A 351 15.97 -16.28 21.90
CA GLY A 351 16.00 -15.74 20.53
C GLY A 351 14.64 -15.49 19.86
N TYR A 352 14.37 -14.22 19.55
CA TYR A 352 13.18 -13.80 18.80
C TYR A 352 13.40 -14.08 17.30
N ARG A 353 12.49 -14.85 16.67
CA ARG A 353 12.40 -14.89 15.21
C ARG A 353 11.87 -13.53 14.73
N ILE A 354 12.76 -12.70 14.17
CA ILE A 354 12.40 -11.40 13.62
C ILE A 354 11.72 -11.62 12.26
N ASN A 355 10.55 -10.99 12.04
CA ASN A 355 9.91 -11.02 10.73
C ASN A 355 10.81 -10.29 9.72
N PRO A 356 11.31 -10.96 8.67
CA PRO A 356 12.23 -10.35 7.70
C PRO A 356 11.58 -9.23 6.89
N TYR A 357 10.24 -9.17 6.86
CA TYR A 357 9.48 -8.13 6.16
C TYR A 357 8.47 -7.49 7.12
N SER A 358 9.00 -6.68 8.04
CA SER A 358 8.26 -5.97 9.08
C SER A 358 7.40 -4.83 8.52
N MET A 359 6.57 -4.24 9.38
CA MET A 359 5.79 -3.03 9.09
C MET A 359 6.62 -1.83 8.63
N ASP A 360 7.93 -1.85 8.80
CA ASP A 360 8.84 -0.78 8.36
C ASP A 360 8.77 -0.59 6.85
N HIS A 361 8.77 -1.68 6.07
CA HIS A 361 8.67 -1.50 4.62
C HIS A 361 7.25 -1.18 4.14
N ALA A 362 6.22 -1.41 4.97
CA ALA A 362 4.86 -0.93 4.70
C ALA A 362 4.81 0.60 4.80
N TRP A 363 5.52 1.14 5.79
CA TRP A 363 5.70 2.57 5.97
C TRP A 363 6.53 3.18 4.84
N ILE A 364 7.64 2.54 4.46
CA ILE A 364 8.45 2.96 3.30
C ILE A 364 7.60 2.95 2.03
N TRP A 365 6.80 1.92 1.81
CA TRP A 365 5.90 1.82 0.65
C TRP A 365 4.90 2.98 0.63
N LEU A 366 4.24 3.24 1.75
CA LEU A 366 3.26 4.31 1.86
C LEU A 366 3.90 5.69 1.65
N ALA A 367 5.04 5.94 2.31
CA ALA A 367 5.76 7.21 2.18
C ALA A 367 6.25 7.44 0.74
N ARG A 368 6.85 6.42 0.10
CA ARG A 368 7.29 6.51 -1.29
C ARG A 368 6.09 6.74 -2.22
N LEU A 369 4.96 6.06 -2.04
CA LEU A 369 3.77 6.26 -2.87
C LEU A 369 3.20 7.69 -2.76
N LEU A 370 3.14 8.24 -1.55
CA LEU A 370 2.59 9.58 -1.30
C LEU A 370 3.52 10.71 -1.78
N ASN A 371 4.82 10.44 -1.88
CA ASN A 371 5.79 11.38 -2.44
C ASN A 371 5.81 11.39 -3.98
N LEU A 372 5.08 10.47 -4.63
CA LEU A 372 4.93 10.46 -6.08
C LEU A 372 3.74 11.29 -6.54
N PRO A 373 3.80 11.91 -7.74
CA PRO A 373 2.65 12.60 -8.31
C PRO A 373 1.50 11.61 -8.54
N PRO A 374 0.29 11.87 -8.02
CA PRO A 374 -0.79 10.89 -8.04
C PRO A 374 -1.25 10.61 -9.48
N GLN A 375 -1.41 9.32 -9.80
CA GLN A 375 -1.83 8.79 -11.10
C GLN A 375 -3.20 8.10 -10.98
N LYS A 376 -3.78 7.70 -12.11
CA LYS A 376 -5.10 7.01 -12.17
C LYS A 376 -5.22 5.77 -11.28
N ILE A 377 -4.10 5.07 -11.06
CA ILE A 377 -4.03 3.85 -10.26
C ILE A 377 -3.80 4.14 -8.76
N THR A 378 -3.26 5.31 -8.40
CA THR A 378 -2.90 5.66 -7.02
C THR A 378 -4.06 5.53 -6.03
N PRO A 379 -5.29 6.01 -6.32
CA PRO A 379 -6.39 5.89 -5.38
C PRO A 379 -6.73 4.43 -5.07
N PHE A 380 -6.63 3.56 -6.08
CA PHE A 380 -6.87 2.12 -5.92
C PHE A 380 -5.79 1.48 -5.05
N LEU A 381 -4.51 1.73 -5.33
CA LEU A 381 -3.41 1.19 -4.53
C LEU A 381 -3.50 1.62 -3.06
N LEU A 382 -3.80 2.90 -2.84
CA LEU A 382 -3.92 3.46 -1.50
C LEU A 382 -5.11 2.86 -0.75
N TYR A 383 -6.26 2.73 -1.41
CA TYR A 383 -7.44 2.06 -0.86
C TYR A 383 -7.12 0.60 -0.47
N THR A 384 -6.56 -0.18 -1.40
CA THR A 384 -6.25 -1.60 -1.16
C THR A 384 -5.24 -1.77 -0.03
N PHE A 385 -4.21 -0.93 0.04
CA PHE A 385 -3.23 -0.97 1.12
C PHE A 385 -3.86 -0.61 2.46
N LEU A 386 -4.61 0.49 2.55
CA LEU A 386 -5.18 0.96 3.81
C LEU A 386 -6.31 0.06 4.32
N LYS A 387 -7.10 -0.55 3.42
CA LYS A 387 -8.11 -1.55 3.78
C LYS A 387 -7.49 -2.74 4.51
N VAL A 388 -6.29 -3.13 4.10
CA VAL A 388 -5.61 -4.30 4.61
C VAL A 388 -4.69 -4.00 5.80
N ALA A 389 -3.79 -3.04 5.63
CA ALA A 389 -2.74 -2.75 6.61
C ALA A 389 -3.04 -1.52 7.48
N GLY A 390 -4.11 -0.76 7.20
CA GLY A 390 -4.39 0.52 7.85
C GLY A 390 -4.52 0.41 9.37
N ALA A 391 -5.28 -0.57 9.87
CA ALA A 391 -5.45 -0.80 11.30
C ALA A 391 -4.10 -1.10 11.99
N GLN A 392 -3.28 -1.93 11.37
CA GLN A 392 -1.98 -2.33 11.89
C GLN A 392 -0.93 -1.20 11.81
N VAL A 393 -0.95 -0.39 10.74
CA VAL A 393 -0.11 0.81 10.61
C VAL A 393 -0.43 1.82 11.72
N VAL A 394 -1.71 2.03 12.02
CA VAL A 394 -2.14 2.87 13.16
C VAL A 394 -1.69 2.27 14.48
N GLN A 395 -1.79 0.95 14.66
CA GLN A 395 -1.37 0.28 15.88
C GLN A 395 0.14 0.39 16.13
N VAL A 396 0.96 0.25 15.09
CA VAL A 396 2.43 0.25 15.18
C VAL A 396 2.98 1.67 15.32
N TYR A 397 2.56 2.60 14.46
CA TYR A 397 3.16 3.94 14.38
C TYR A 397 2.37 5.03 15.12
N LYS A 398 1.18 4.70 15.65
CA LYS A 398 0.35 5.57 16.50
C LYS A 398 0.20 6.98 15.91
N GLY A 399 0.66 8.01 16.62
CA GLY A 399 0.53 9.41 16.21
C GLY A 399 1.18 9.73 14.86
N GLN A 400 2.24 9.03 14.44
CA GLN A 400 2.83 9.26 13.12
C GLN A 400 1.92 8.74 12.01
N ALA A 401 1.31 7.57 12.18
CA ALA A 401 0.30 7.07 11.25
C ALA A 401 -0.88 8.03 11.15
N THR A 402 -1.35 8.59 12.27
CA THR A 402 -2.42 9.60 12.27
C THR A 402 -2.07 10.82 11.42
N LYS A 403 -0.82 11.30 11.46
CA LYS A 403 -0.36 12.43 10.63
C LYS A 403 -0.40 12.10 9.14
N ILE A 404 0.11 10.93 8.74
CA ILE A 404 0.09 10.52 7.32
C ILE A 404 -1.35 10.32 6.84
N LEU A 405 -2.18 9.66 7.64
CA LEU A 405 -3.60 9.47 7.32
C LEU A 405 -4.36 10.79 7.22
N TYR A 406 -4.01 11.78 8.04
CA TYR A 406 -4.54 13.12 7.94
C TYR A 406 -4.13 13.81 6.62
N VAL A 407 -2.86 13.70 6.22
CA VAL A 407 -2.38 14.22 4.92
C VAL A 407 -3.16 13.58 3.77
N ILE A 408 -3.35 12.25 3.82
CA ILE A 408 -4.16 11.51 2.83
C ILE A 408 -5.61 12.02 2.83
N PHE A 409 -6.25 12.10 3.99
CA PHE A 409 -7.63 12.55 4.11
C PHE A 409 -7.81 13.98 3.59
N LYS A 410 -6.89 14.89 3.93
CA LYS A 410 -6.90 16.26 3.43
C LYS A 410 -6.77 16.29 1.90
N ALA A 411 -5.84 15.52 1.34
CA ALA A 411 -5.55 15.52 -0.09
C ALA A 411 -6.63 14.82 -0.95
N TYR A 412 -7.34 13.82 -0.42
CA TYR A 412 -8.31 13.04 -1.20
C TYR A 412 -9.78 13.34 -0.88
N VAL A 413 -10.08 13.92 0.30
CA VAL A 413 -11.46 14.16 0.76
C VAL A 413 -11.75 15.65 0.94
N HIS A 414 -10.93 16.37 1.71
CA HIS A 414 -11.27 17.72 2.17
C HIS A 414 -10.85 18.84 1.21
N GLN A 415 -9.59 18.86 0.78
CA GLN A 415 -9.00 19.89 -0.07
C GLN A 415 -8.15 19.26 -1.16
N PRO A 416 -8.77 18.65 -2.18
CA PRO A 416 -8.02 17.96 -3.22
C PRO A 416 -7.23 18.96 -4.09
N PRO A 417 -5.90 18.77 -4.23
CA PRO A 417 -5.08 19.49 -5.19
C PRO A 417 -5.58 19.29 -6.63
N PRO A 418 -5.19 20.17 -7.58
CA PRO A 418 -5.59 20.06 -8.98
C PRO A 418 -5.30 18.68 -9.59
N GLU A 419 -4.16 18.05 -9.27
CA GLU A 419 -3.83 16.73 -9.82
C GLU A 419 -4.82 15.65 -9.34
N ILE A 420 -5.24 15.70 -8.07
CA ILE A 420 -6.21 14.75 -7.51
C ILE A 420 -7.63 15.04 -8.03
N LYS A 421 -7.98 16.32 -8.23
CA LYS A 421 -9.26 16.68 -8.87
C LYS A 421 -9.36 16.08 -10.28
N ALA A 422 -8.27 16.07 -11.06
CA ALA A 422 -8.25 15.41 -12.37
C ALA A 422 -8.48 13.88 -12.30
N LEU A 423 -8.21 13.25 -11.16
CA LEU A 423 -8.49 11.82 -10.94
C LEU A 423 -9.98 11.53 -10.74
N LEU A 424 -10.80 12.50 -10.35
CA LEU A 424 -12.25 12.33 -10.24
C LEU A 424 -12.87 12.03 -11.61
N THR A 425 -12.38 12.68 -12.67
CA THR A 425 -12.84 12.42 -14.04
C THR A 425 -12.17 11.19 -14.64
N SER A 426 -10.87 10.99 -14.38
CA SER A 426 -10.10 9.95 -15.06
C SER A 426 -10.12 8.57 -14.38
N SER A 427 -10.51 8.49 -13.10
CA SER A 427 -10.62 7.25 -12.31
C SER A 427 -11.74 7.34 -11.23
N PRO A 428 -12.99 7.63 -11.63
CA PRO A 428 -14.08 7.96 -10.70
C PRO A 428 -14.37 6.83 -9.70
N ALA A 429 -14.36 5.58 -10.15
CA ALA A 429 -14.67 4.43 -9.29
C ALA A 429 -13.63 4.20 -8.19
N ALA A 430 -12.34 4.35 -8.49
CA ALA A 430 -11.28 4.18 -7.51
C ALA A 430 -11.26 5.33 -6.49
N MET A 431 -11.46 6.56 -6.98
CA MET A 431 -11.59 7.75 -6.13
C MET A 431 -12.79 7.66 -5.18
N SER A 432 -13.96 7.27 -5.69
CA SER A 432 -15.17 7.10 -4.88
C SER A 432 -14.96 6.08 -3.76
N ARG A 433 -14.43 4.89 -4.08
CA ARG A 433 -14.11 3.85 -3.07
C ARG A 433 -13.14 4.35 -2.01
N LEU A 434 -12.04 5.00 -2.41
CA LEU A 434 -11.07 5.54 -1.47
C LEU A 434 -11.71 6.60 -0.56
N LYS A 435 -12.50 7.52 -1.14
CA LYS A 435 -13.14 8.60 -0.38
C LYS A 435 -14.13 8.05 0.65
N THR A 436 -15.05 7.18 0.24
CA THR A 436 -16.00 6.54 1.17
C THR A 436 -15.27 5.79 2.27
N PHE A 437 -14.22 5.03 1.92
CA PHE A 437 -13.44 4.29 2.91
C PHE A 437 -12.72 5.21 3.90
N LEU A 438 -12.13 6.32 3.45
CA LEU A 438 -11.47 7.30 4.31
C LEU A 438 -12.48 8.05 5.22
N GLU A 439 -13.66 8.37 4.71
CA GLU A 439 -14.75 8.96 5.49
C GLU A 439 -15.25 8.00 6.57
N ASP A 440 -15.47 6.73 6.24
CA ASP A 440 -15.84 5.70 7.21
C ASP A 440 -14.74 5.50 8.26
N ALA A 441 -13.48 5.42 7.84
CA ALA A 441 -12.34 5.28 8.75
C ALA A 441 -12.17 6.53 9.65
N SER A 442 -12.55 7.72 9.18
CA SER A 442 -12.53 8.94 10.02
C SER A 442 -13.59 8.91 11.13
N ARG A 443 -14.73 8.24 10.89
CA ARG A 443 -15.84 8.12 11.85
C ARG A 443 -15.64 6.96 12.82
N LYS A 444 -15.23 5.80 12.31
CA LYS A 444 -15.19 4.53 13.06
C LYS A 444 -13.77 4.10 13.46
N GLY A 445 -12.74 4.74 12.91
CA GLY A 445 -11.37 4.24 12.96
C GLY A 445 -11.12 3.16 11.91
N PHE A 446 -9.85 2.76 11.75
CA PHE A 446 -9.48 1.66 10.87
C PHE A 446 -9.84 0.32 11.51
N ILE A 447 -10.67 -0.46 10.84
CA ILE A 447 -11.10 -1.79 11.27
C ILE A 447 -10.11 -2.82 10.72
N GLU A 448 -9.83 -3.86 11.50
CA GLU A 448 -9.01 -4.98 11.05
C GLU A 448 -9.72 -5.71 9.90
N PRO A 449 -9.00 -6.09 8.83
CA PRO A 449 -9.61 -6.78 7.71
C PRO A 449 -10.10 -8.18 8.13
N GLU A 450 -11.18 -8.61 7.48
CA GLU A 450 -11.78 -9.93 7.70
C GLU A 450 -10.78 -11.04 7.39
N GLY A 451 -10.61 -11.98 8.32
CA GLY A 451 -9.64 -13.07 8.19
C GLY A 451 -8.21 -12.73 8.65
N SER A 452 -7.96 -11.52 9.16
CA SER A 452 -6.65 -11.11 9.71
C SER A 452 -6.16 -11.95 10.88
N VAL A 453 -7.08 -12.46 11.68
CA VAL A 453 -6.79 -13.39 12.76
C VAL A 453 -7.18 -14.78 12.28
N PRO A 454 -6.22 -15.72 12.16
CA PRO A 454 -6.54 -17.11 11.85
C PRO A 454 -7.50 -17.66 12.90
N LYS A 455 -8.48 -18.45 12.44
CA LYS A 455 -9.43 -19.14 13.33
C LYS A 455 -8.71 -20.19 14.18
#